data_AF-A0A951Z7A4-F1
#
_entry.id   AF-A0A951Z7A4-F1
#
_cell.length_a   1.000
_cell.length_b   1.000
_cell.length_c   1.000
_cell.angle_alpha   90.00
_cell.angle_beta   90.00
_cell.angle_gamma   90.00
#
_symmetry.space_group_name_H-M   'P 1'
#
loop_
_entity.id
_entity.type
_entity.pdbx_description
1 polymer ?
#
loop_
_entity_poly.entity_id
_entity_poly.type
_entity_poly.pdbx_seq_one_letter_code
_entity_poly.pdbx_strand_id
1 'polypeptide(L)'
;MSESWSWRAASAPGVAAVRSHWAPFLAIQLAAAALVVVYVQTPAVREWCTAIERVKVAGGVPFAFFAGAIAGGVIPELAKALTGRMGRPSREWLAASSFNALVYALVGVQVDLFYRFQTWCFGSGTDVKTLIVKTVVDMAIFSPVLSIPLAVLMFEWKRVGFDLR
;
A
#
# COMPACT_ATOMS: atom_id res chain seq x y z
N MET A 1 -36.33 4.78 7.36
CA MET A 1 -36.02 3.85 8.46
C MET A 1 -34.53 3.96 8.72
N SER A 2 -34.11 4.67 9.76
CA SER A 2 -32.68 4.83 10.07
C SER A 2 -32.13 3.49 10.54
N GLU A 3 -31.27 2.85 9.74
CA GLU A 3 -30.39 1.81 10.26
C GLU A 3 -29.67 2.39 11.46
N SER A 4 -29.95 1.87 12.65
CA SER A 4 -29.25 2.27 13.86
C SER A 4 -27.80 1.82 13.71
N TRP A 5 -26.92 2.77 13.39
CA TRP A 5 -25.49 2.55 13.32
C TRP A 5 -25.01 1.81 14.58
N SER A 6 -24.42 0.64 14.39
CA SER A 6 -23.91 -0.22 15.46
C SER A 6 -22.45 -0.51 15.20
N TRP A 7 -21.62 -0.45 16.25
CA TRP A 7 -20.20 -0.80 16.19
C TRP A 7 -19.95 -2.19 15.59
N ARG A 8 -20.87 -3.14 15.80
CA ARG A 8 -20.80 -4.47 15.18
C ARG A 8 -21.04 -4.43 13.68
N ALA A 9 -22.02 -3.65 13.22
CA ALA A 9 -22.31 -3.49 11.80
C ALA A 9 -21.16 -2.77 11.08
N ALA A 10 -20.57 -1.74 11.70
CA ALA A 10 -19.44 -1.00 11.13
C ALA A 10 -18.16 -1.84 11.04
N SER A 11 -17.90 -2.73 12.01
CA SER A 11 -16.69 -3.57 12.04
C SER A 11 -16.81 -4.90 11.29
N ALA A 12 -18.04 -5.39 11.04
CA ALA A 12 -18.27 -6.67 10.38
C ALA A 12 -17.58 -6.83 9.02
N PRO A 13 -17.59 -5.83 8.10
CA PRO A 13 -16.89 -5.92 6.82
C PRO A 13 -15.38 -6.08 6.99
N GLY A 14 -14.78 -5.34 7.93
CA GLY A 14 -13.35 -5.43 8.24
C GLY A 14 -12.96 -6.80 8.78
N VAL A 15 -13.75 -7.34 9.71
CA VAL A 15 -13.52 -8.69 10.26
C VAL A 15 -13.67 -9.76 9.18
N ALA A 16 -14.68 -9.63 8.31
CA ALA A 16 -14.87 -10.55 7.19
C ALA A 16 -13.71 -10.49 6.18
N ALA A 17 -13.19 -9.29 5.89
CA ALA A 17 -12.03 -9.11 5.04
C ALA A 17 -10.77 -9.78 5.62
N VAL A 18 -10.51 -9.61 6.92
CA VAL A 18 -9.38 -10.28 7.60
C VAL A 18 -9.53 -11.80 7.54
N ARG A 19 -10.73 -12.33 7.81
CA ARG A 19 -10.98 -13.78 7.76
C ARG A 19 -10.83 -14.37 6.36
N SER A 20 -11.13 -13.61 5.31
CA SER A 20 -11.00 -14.08 3.93
C SER A 20 -9.58 -13.91 3.36
N HIS A 21 -8.80 -12.97 3.88
CA HIS A 21 -7.48 -12.58 3.33
C HIS A 21 -6.31 -12.77 4.30
N TRP A 22 -6.50 -13.49 5.41
CA TRP A 22 -5.45 -13.69 6.43
C TRP A 22 -4.18 -14.33 5.85
N ALA A 23 -4.31 -15.27 4.91
CA ALA A 23 -3.17 -15.97 4.33
C ALA A 23 -2.28 -15.03 3.49
N PRO A 24 -2.83 -14.23 2.54
CA PRO A 24 -2.07 -13.15 1.90
C PRO A 24 -1.43 -12.17 2.89
N PHE A 25 -2.13 -11.77 3.96
CA PHE A 25 -1.58 -10.85 4.96
C PHE A 25 -0.38 -11.46 5.67
N LEU A 26 -0.50 -12.71 6.12
CA LEU A 26 0.60 -13.42 6.79
C LEU A 26 1.79 -13.62 5.84
N ALA A 27 1.53 -13.97 4.58
CA ALA A 27 2.59 -14.14 3.57
C ALA A 27 3.40 -12.86 3.35
N ILE A 28 2.74 -11.70 3.26
CA ILE A 28 3.42 -10.40 3.12
C ILE A 28 4.26 -10.10 4.37
N GLN A 29 3.72 -10.35 5.57
CA GLN A 29 4.46 -10.11 6.83
C GLN A 29 5.69 -11.02 6.94
N LEU A 30 5.56 -12.30 6.61
CA LEU A 30 6.68 -13.25 6.60
C LEU A 30 7.74 -12.87 5.56
N ALA A 31 7.33 -12.43 4.36
CA ALA A 31 8.25 -11.96 3.33
C ALA A 31 9.02 -10.70 3.78
N ALA A 32 8.33 -9.75 4.44
CA ALA A 32 8.96 -8.56 4.99
C ALA A 32 9.96 -8.92 6.11
N ALA A 33 9.59 -9.81 7.03
CA ALA A 33 10.48 -10.28 8.10
C ALA A 33 11.70 -11.01 7.53
N ALA A 34 11.51 -11.89 6.55
CA ALA A 34 12.60 -12.59 5.87
C ALA A 34 13.55 -11.61 5.18
N LEU A 35 13.03 -10.58 4.51
CA LEU A 35 13.85 -9.54 3.88
C LEU A 35 14.73 -8.82 4.91
N VAL A 36 14.19 -8.48 6.09
CA VAL A 36 14.98 -7.85 7.17
C VAL A 36 16.08 -8.79 7.66
N VAL A 37 15.77 -10.08 7.88
CA VAL A 37 16.77 -11.07 8.29
C VAL A 37 17.89 -11.20 7.27
N VAL A 38 17.55 -11.30 5.98
CA VAL A 38 18.55 -11.41 4.91
C VAL A 38 19.35 -10.10 4.76
N TYR A 39 18.72 -8.94 4.92
CA TYR A 39 19.40 -7.64 4.89
C TYR A 39 20.48 -7.52 5.97
N VAL A 40 20.22 -8.03 7.18
CA VAL A 40 21.22 -7.97 8.27
C VAL A 40 22.33 -9.01 8.10
N GLN A 41 22.04 -10.16 7.49
CA GLN A 41 22.99 -11.28 7.36
C GLN A 41 23.82 -11.25 6.07
N THR A 42 23.34 -10.64 4.99
CA THR A 42 23.96 -10.73 3.66
C THR A 42 24.38 -9.35 3.11
N PRO A 43 25.69 -9.09 2.92
CA PRO A 43 26.19 -7.84 2.35
C PRO A 43 25.61 -7.51 0.97
N ALA A 44 25.50 -8.51 0.09
CA ALA A 44 24.96 -8.32 -1.27
C ALA A 44 23.52 -7.77 -1.26
N VAL A 45 22.68 -8.23 -0.33
CA VAL A 45 21.30 -7.71 -0.20
C VAL A 45 21.30 -6.29 0.32
N ARG A 46 22.18 -5.96 1.27
CA ARG A 46 22.34 -4.58 1.75
C ARG A 46 22.80 -3.63 0.65
N GLU A 47 23.76 -4.04 -0.17
CA GLU A 47 24.22 -3.27 -1.34
C GLU A 47 23.10 -3.05 -2.35
N TRP A 48 22.32 -4.10 -2.63
CA TRP A 48 21.17 -4.01 -3.52
C TRP A 48 20.10 -3.04 -2.99
N CYS A 49 19.74 -3.14 -1.71
CA CYS A 49 18.84 -2.20 -1.05
C CYS A 49 19.38 -0.76 -1.09
N THR A 50 20.68 -0.57 -0.88
CA THR A 50 21.34 0.74 -0.96
C THR A 50 21.31 1.30 -2.38
N ALA A 51 21.48 0.46 -3.41
CA ALA A 51 21.35 0.89 -4.79
C ALA A 51 19.92 1.37 -5.11
N ILE A 52 18.91 0.63 -4.64
CA ILE A 52 17.50 1.03 -4.79
C ILE A 52 17.23 2.34 -4.04
N GLU A 53 17.76 2.49 -2.82
CA GLU A 53 17.63 3.70 -2.03
C GLU A 53 18.20 4.92 -2.77
N ARG A 54 19.38 4.79 -3.39
CA ARG A 54 19.97 5.87 -4.21
C ARG A 54 19.07 6.27 -5.38
N VAL A 55 18.52 5.29 -6.08
CA VAL A 55 17.58 5.54 -7.19
C VAL A 55 16.30 6.22 -6.68
N LYS A 56 15.77 5.77 -5.53
CA LYS A 56 14.61 6.39 -4.89
C LYS A 56 14.88 7.85 -4.52
N VAL A 57 16.01 8.13 -3.88
CA VAL A 57 16.39 9.49 -3.45
C VAL A 57 16.57 10.39 -4.68
N ALA A 58 17.26 9.92 -5.71
CA ALA A 58 17.47 10.68 -6.95
C ALA A 58 16.17 10.93 -7.71
N GLY A 59 15.27 9.95 -7.76
CA GLY A 59 14.00 10.03 -8.48
C GLY A 59 12.88 10.73 -7.71
N GLY A 60 13.03 10.96 -6.41
CA GLY A 60 12.12 11.77 -5.59
C GLY A 60 10.64 11.34 -5.68
N VAL A 61 9.74 12.33 -5.79
CA VAL A 61 8.29 12.09 -5.87
C VAL A 61 7.89 11.31 -7.13
N PRO A 62 8.43 11.58 -8.33
CA PRO A 62 8.18 10.74 -9.51
C PRO A 62 8.50 9.26 -9.29
N PHE A 63 9.60 8.94 -8.60
CA PHE A 63 9.91 7.54 -8.27
C PHE A 63 8.81 6.93 -7.41
N ALA A 64 8.35 7.62 -6.36
CA ALA A 64 7.27 7.14 -5.51
C ALA A 64 5.96 6.92 -6.29
N PHE A 65 5.66 7.80 -7.24
CA PHE A 65 4.50 7.67 -8.14
C PHE A 65 4.58 6.38 -8.97
N PHE A 66 5.68 6.17 -9.71
CA PHE A 66 5.82 4.98 -10.55
C PHE A 66 5.96 3.70 -9.73
N ALA A 67 6.67 3.73 -8.60
CA ALA A 67 6.76 2.60 -7.69
C ALA A 67 5.37 2.20 -7.16
N GLY A 68 4.55 3.19 -6.76
CA GLY A 68 3.16 2.97 -6.36
C GLY A 68 2.31 2.40 -7.51
N ALA A 69 2.45 2.93 -8.72
CA ALA A 69 1.74 2.43 -9.91
C ALA A 69 2.08 0.97 -10.22
N ILE A 70 3.36 0.60 -10.14
CA ILE A 70 3.83 -0.78 -10.34
C ILE A 70 3.28 -1.68 -9.22
N ALA A 71 3.36 -1.22 -7.97
CA ALA A 71 2.92 -1.99 -6.81
C ALA A 71 1.40 -2.27 -6.83
N GLY A 72 0.58 -1.31 -7.24
CA GLY A 72 -0.87 -1.46 -7.26
C GLY A 72 -1.48 -1.88 -8.60
N GLY A 73 -0.74 -1.76 -9.69
CA GLY A 73 -1.17 -2.12 -11.04
C GLY A 73 -0.52 -3.39 -11.56
N VAL A 74 0.81 -3.41 -11.63
CA VAL A 74 1.55 -4.50 -12.28
C VAL A 74 1.63 -5.74 -11.39
N ILE A 75 2.02 -5.60 -10.12
CA ILE A 75 2.19 -6.74 -9.20
C ILE A 75 0.89 -7.54 -9.03
N PRO A 76 -0.29 -6.91 -8.80
CA PRO A 76 -1.54 -7.65 -8.64
C PRO A 76 -1.97 -8.37 -9.91
N GLU A 77 -1.73 -7.79 -11.09
CA GLU A 77 -2.04 -8.43 -12.37
C GLU A 77 -1.10 -9.62 -12.67
N LEU A 78 0.19 -9.49 -12.35
CA LEU A 78 1.12 -10.62 -12.39
C LEU A 78 0.71 -11.73 -11.43
N ALA A 79 0.27 -11.40 -10.21
CA ALA A 79 -0.22 -12.39 -9.26
C ALA A 79 -1.48 -13.11 -9.78
N LYS A 80 -2.42 -12.39 -10.41
CA LYS A 80 -3.58 -13.01 -11.08
C LYS A 80 -3.16 -13.92 -12.23
N ALA A 81 -2.18 -13.52 -13.03
CA ALA A 81 -1.64 -14.33 -14.13
C ALA A 81 -1.02 -15.63 -13.62
N LEU A 82 -0.15 -15.55 -12.60
CA LEU A 82 0.53 -16.70 -12.00
C LEU A 82 -0.44 -17.65 -11.29
N THR A 83 -1.55 -17.14 -10.75
CA THR A 83 -2.58 -17.95 -10.09
C THR A 83 -3.66 -18.47 -11.05
N GLY A 84 -3.54 -18.21 -12.36
CA GLY A 84 -4.52 -18.61 -13.36
C GLY A 84 -5.87 -17.90 -13.24
N ARG A 85 -5.93 -16.79 -12.50
CA ARG A 85 -7.14 -15.97 -12.26
C ARG A 85 -7.21 -14.75 -13.19
N MET A 86 -6.27 -14.60 -14.11
CA MET A 86 -6.29 -13.53 -15.09
C MET A 86 -7.37 -13.83 -16.13
N GLY A 87 -8.36 -12.94 -16.22
CA GLY A 87 -9.35 -12.97 -17.30
C GLY A 87 -8.73 -12.64 -18.66
N ARG A 88 -9.52 -12.69 -19.72
CA ARG A 88 -9.07 -12.25 -21.05
C ARG A 88 -8.71 -10.75 -21.02
N PRO A 89 -7.55 -10.34 -21.56
CA PRO A 89 -7.22 -8.93 -21.68
C PRO A 89 -8.28 -8.23 -22.56
N SER A 90 -9.10 -7.38 -21.95
CA SER A 90 -10.15 -6.60 -22.59
C SER A 90 -9.90 -5.11 -22.39
N ARG A 91 -10.63 -4.25 -23.13
CA ARG A 91 -10.58 -2.80 -22.90
C ARG A 91 -11.01 -2.42 -21.48
N GLU A 92 -12.01 -3.12 -20.94
CA GLU A 92 -12.49 -2.93 -19.56
C GLU A 92 -11.43 -3.33 -18.54
N TRP A 93 -10.73 -4.46 -18.76
CA TRP A 93 -9.61 -4.87 -17.92
C TRP A 93 -8.50 -3.82 -17.93
N LEU A 94 -8.13 -3.32 -19.12
CA LEU A 94 -7.08 -2.29 -19.23
C LEU A 94 -7.49 -1.01 -18.50
N ALA A 95 -8.72 -0.52 -18.72
CA ALA A 95 -9.23 0.67 -18.02
C ALA A 95 -9.25 0.45 -16.51
N ALA A 96 -9.68 -0.72 -16.04
CA ALA A 96 -9.72 -1.05 -14.63
C ALA A 96 -8.31 -1.08 -14.01
N SER A 97 -7.37 -1.75 -14.66
CA SER A 97 -5.97 -1.88 -14.22
C SER A 97 -5.23 -0.55 -14.25
N SER A 98 -5.42 0.26 -15.30
CA SER A 98 -4.85 1.61 -15.38
C SER A 98 -5.38 2.53 -14.29
N PHE A 99 -6.68 2.46 -13.98
CA PHE A 99 -7.25 3.22 -12.87
C PHE A 99 -6.66 2.77 -11.52
N ASN A 100 -6.58 1.46 -11.28
CA ASN A 100 -5.99 0.93 -10.04
C ASN A 100 -4.53 1.37 -9.91
N ALA A 101 -3.74 1.30 -11.00
CA ALA A 101 -2.38 1.78 -11.02
C ALA A 101 -2.29 3.28 -10.67
N LEU A 102 -3.18 4.11 -11.22
CA LEU A 102 -3.22 5.54 -10.92
C LEU A 102 -3.56 5.80 -9.45
N VAL A 103 -4.56 5.13 -8.88
CA VAL A 103 -4.90 5.26 -7.46
C VAL A 103 -3.71 4.92 -6.58
N TYR A 104 -3.05 3.79 -6.82
CA TYR A 104 -1.89 3.39 -6.03
C TYR A 104 -0.64 4.23 -6.31
N ALA A 105 -0.52 4.87 -7.47
CA ALA A 105 0.52 5.87 -7.73
C ALA A 105 0.34 7.10 -6.82
N LEU A 106 -0.89 7.59 -6.67
CA LEU A 106 -1.21 8.70 -5.78
C LEU A 106 -1.02 8.32 -4.32
N VAL A 107 -1.45 7.11 -3.92
CA VAL A 107 -1.18 6.57 -2.58
C VAL A 107 0.32 6.45 -2.33
N GLY A 108 1.11 6.00 -3.31
CA GLY A 108 2.57 5.91 -3.21
C GLY A 108 3.21 7.27 -2.96
N VAL A 109 2.78 8.31 -3.67
CA VAL A 109 3.22 9.70 -3.42
C VAL A 109 2.82 10.16 -2.03
N GLN A 110 1.56 9.92 -1.64
CA GLN A 110 1.06 10.31 -0.32
C GLN A 110 1.88 9.68 0.81
N VAL A 111 2.18 8.38 0.72
CA VAL A 111 3.01 7.64 1.69
C VAL A 111 4.44 8.20 1.71
N ASP A 112 5.04 8.46 0.55
CA ASP A 112 6.41 9.00 0.49
C ASP A 112 6.50 10.39 1.15
N LEU A 113 5.54 11.27 0.87
CA LEU A 113 5.45 12.59 1.52
C LEU A 113 5.25 12.45 3.03
N PHE A 114 4.40 11.51 3.45
CA PHE A 114 4.17 11.26 4.86
C PHE A 114 5.42 10.74 5.58
N TYR A 115 6.17 9.83 4.97
CA TYR A 115 7.44 9.33 5.54
C TYR A 115 8.52 10.41 5.62
N ARG A 116 8.57 11.34 4.66
CA ARG A 116 9.44 12.54 4.76
C ARG A 116 9.02 13.42 5.93
N PHE A 117 7.72 13.64 6.09
CA PHE A 117 7.19 14.40 7.22
C PHE A 117 7.50 13.73 8.57
N GLN A 118 7.31 12.42 8.69
CA GLN A 118 7.68 11.67 9.89
C GLN A 118 9.19 11.73 10.17
N THR A 119 10.03 11.77 9.12
CA THR A 119 11.48 11.94 9.28
C THR A 119 11.82 13.33 9.81
N TRP A 120 11.08 14.37 9.40
CA TRP A 120 11.22 15.70 9.97
C TRP A 120 10.73 15.78 11.43
N CYS A 121 9.61 15.11 11.78
CA CYS A 121 9.07 15.12 13.14
C CYS A 121 9.87 14.27 14.15
N PHE A 122 10.30 13.07 13.74
CA PHE A 122 10.86 12.05 14.63
C PHE A 122 12.34 11.74 14.35
N GLY A 123 12.93 12.36 13.33
CA GLY A 123 14.31 12.14 12.91
C GLY A 123 14.48 10.99 11.90
N SER A 124 15.69 10.85 11.36
CA SER A 124 16.07 9.78 10.41
C SER A 124 16.63 8.53 11.08
N GLY A 125 16.57 8.45 12.41
CA GLY A 125 17.08 7.32 13.19
C GLY A 125 16.43 5.99 12.81
N THR A 126 17.24 4.93 12.81
CA THR A 126 16.83 3.53 12.63
C THR A 126 16.79 2.77 13.95
N ASP A 127 16.88 3.48 15.08
CA ASP A 127 16.74 2.88 16.40
C ASP A 127 15.31 2.34 16.62
N VAL A 128 15.21 1.32 17.47
CA VAL A 128 13.94 0.60 17.71
C VAL A 128 12.84 1.55 18.17
N LYS A 129 13.16 2.56 18.98
CA LYS A 129 12.18 3.53 19.49
C LYS A 129 11.62 4.39 18.35
N THR A 130 12.48 4.96 17.51
CA THR A 130 12.07 5.76 16.34
C THR A 130 11.24 4.94 15.37
N LEU A 131 11.63 3.68 15.10
CA LEU A 131 10.86 2.79 14.23
C LEU A 131 9.46 2.49 14.80
N ILE A 132 9.36 2.14 16.08
CA ILE A 132 8.06 1.88 16.73
C ILE A 132 7.15 3.09 16.64
N VAL A 133 7.65 4.29 16.96
CA VAL A 133 6.85 5.52 16.92
C VAL A 133 6.35 5.79 15.49
N LYS A 134 7.22 5.71 14.48
CA LYS A 134 6.84 5.90 13.08
C LYS A 134 5.79 4.88 12.64
N THR A 135 5.97 3.61 12.99
CA THR A 135 5.01 2.54 12.67
C THR A 135 3.67 2.75 13.37
N VAL A 136 3.64 3.12 14.65
CA VAL A 136 2.39 3.37 15.38
C VAL A 136 1.65 4.55 14.78
N VAL A 137 2.33 5.66 14.49
CA VAL A 137 1.72 6.84 13.87
C VAL A 137 1.19 6.50 12.47
N ASP A 138 1.92 5.69 11.71
CA ASP A 138 1.50 5.24 10.38
C ASP A 138 0.23 4.37 10.45
N MET A 139 0.23 3.34 11.30
CA MET A 139 -0.87 2.37 11.38
C MET A 139 -2.10 2.91 12.12
N ALA A 140 -1.92 3.74 13.16
CA ALA A 140 -3.02 4.19 14.02
C ALA A 140 -3.59 5.56 13.61
N ILE A 141 -2.85 6.37 12.86
CA ILE A 141 -3.28 7.72 12.48
C ILE A 141 -3.35 7.83 10.97
N PHE A 142 -2.21 7.77 10.29
CA PHE A 142 -2.16 8.07 8.85
C PHE A 142 -3.00 7.09 8.00
N SER A 143 -2.85 5.80 8.24
CA SER A 143 -3.59 4.76 7.52
C SER A 143 -5.11 4.89 7.68
N PRO A 144 -5.69 4.89 8.91
CA PRO A 144 -7.14 4.94 9.08
C PRO A 144 -7.76 6.30 8.80
N VAL A 145 -7.03 7.41 9.00
CA VAL A 145 -7.60 8.77 8.86
C VAL A 145 -7.46 9.30 7.44
N LEU A 146 -6.38 8.96 6.75
CA LEU A 146 -6.03 9.60 5.48
C LEU A 146 -5.85 8.61 4.33
N SER A 147 -4.96 7.63 4.50
CA SER A 147 -4.55 6.77 3.37
C SER A 147 -5.67 5.84 2.89
N ILE A 148 -6.25 5.07 3.82
CA ILE A 148 -7.34 4.13 3.50
C ILE A 148 -8.60 4.87 3.05
N PRO A 149 -9.09 5.92 3.75
CA PRO A 149 -10.28 6.64 3.31
C PRO A 149 -10.15 7.25 1.92
N LEU A 150 -8.98 7.83 1.59
CA LEU A 150 -8.75 8.38 0.25
C LEU A 150 -8.80 7.27 -0.81
N ALA A 151 -8.13 6.14 -0.58
CA ALA A 151 -8.15 5.02 -1.51
C ALA A 151 -9.58 4.47 -1.71
N VAL A 152 -10.32 4.30 -0.61
CA VAL A 152 -11.73 3.86 -0.65
C VAL A 152 -12.58 4.85 -1.45
N LEU A 153 -12.45 6.16 -1.19
CA LEU A 153 -13.17 7.19 -1.93
C LEU A 153 -12.91 7.11 -3.44
N MET A 154 -11.66 6.91 -3.86
CA MET A 154 -11.34 6.78 -5.29
C MET A 154 -11.94 5.51 -5.90
N PHE A 155 -11.92 4.38 -5.20
CA PHE A 155 -12.52 3.15 -5.70
C PHE A 155 -14.06 3.21 -5.72
N GLU A 156 -14.66 3.88 -4.74
CA GLU A 156 -16.10 4.14 -4.70
C GLU A 156 -16.54 5.08 -5.83
N TRP A 157 -15.78 6.14 -6.09
CA TRP A 157 -16.01 7.03 -7.22
C TRP A 157 -15.98 6.29 -8.56
N LYS A 158 -15.03 5.37 -8.75
CA LYS A 158 -15.05 4.46 -9.92
C LYS A 158 -16.27 3.54 -9.93
N ARG A 159 -16.69 3.02 -8.76
CA ARG A 159 -17.85 2.12 -8.64
C ARG A 159 -19.15 2.78 -9.08
N VAL A 160 -19.32 4.07 -8.80
CA VAL A 160 -20.49 4.87 -9.24
C VAL A 160 -20.35 5.44 -10.66
N GLY A 161 -19.35 5.00 -11.43
CA GLY A 161 -19.17 5.45 -12.81
C GLY A 161 -18.62 6.87 -12.96
N PHE A 162 -17.84 7.32 -11.96
CA PHE A 162 -17.29 8.68 -11.86
C PHE A 162 -18.33 9.77 -11.61
N ASP A 163 -19.53 9.41 -11.14
CA ASP A 163 -20.50 10.39 -10.66
C ASP A 163 -20.06 11.01 -9.33
N LEU A 164 -20.24 12.33 -9.21
CA LEU A 164 -19.91 13.12 -8.01
C LEU A 164 -21.17 13.50 -7.21
N ARG A 165 -22.34 13.00 -7.62
CA ARG A 165 -23.65 13.26 -7.02
C ARG A 165 -24.03 12.28 -5.93
#